data_AF-A0A4R6JT37-F1
#
_entry.id   AF-A0A4R6JT37-F1
#
_cell.length_a   1.000
_cell.length_b   1.000
_cell.length_c   1.000
_cell.angle_alpha   90.00
_cell.angle_beta   90.00
_cell.angle_gamma   90.00
#
_symmetry.space_group_name_H-M   'P 1'
#
loop_
_entity.id
_entity.type
_entity.pdbx_description
1 polymer ?
#
loop_
_entity_poly.entity_id
_entity_poly.type
_entity_poly.pdbx_seq_one_letter_code
_entity_poly.pdbx_strand_id
1 'polypeptide(L)'
;MTVPQNPFPPSPLPQPKRGKRGLVIAGAAMTALVLLCCGIGVAALNGDDKDSSQLGAVSVPSTEPVTTATAPATGSTTTPAESTTTAEAPPTTKAAAKPRVIKGRGDDVVDIPPLTELSVVVFDCRCSSNTVLKSDGPESLLVNEIGKYKGKRWINLEEGAQTTQFEINASGRWTLTIGSVDQLATKAASGKVSGKGDDVIVLGGSATKAKITHSKGSSNFVVKAYSLETGDGGLLVNEIGGYSGTRPLPAPALVEVTADGSWSISPS
;
A
#
# COMPACT_ATOMS: atom_id res chain seq x y z
N MET A 1 -54.93 67.68 5.29
CA MET A 1 -53.67 67.16 4.73
C MET A 1 -53.87 65.68 4.48
N THR A 2 -54.09 65.32 3.22
CA THR A 2 -54.44 63.98 2.73
C THR A 2 -53.17 63.26 2.28
N VAL A 3 -52.90 62.08 2.84
CA VAL A 3 -51.80 61.20 2.42
C VAL A 3 -52.34 60.25 1.34
N PRO A 4 -51.66 60.10 0.18
CA PRO A 4 -52.12 59.22 -0.89
C PRO A 4 -51.93 57.73 -0.53
N GLN A 5 -52.92 56.90 -0.86
CA GLN A 5 -52.89 55.45 -0.69
C GLN A 5 -52.09 54.77 -1.81
N ASN A 6 -51.27 53.80 -1.42
CA ASN A 6 -50.44 52.97 -2.30
C ASN A 6 -51.25 51.75 -2.82
N PRO A 7 -51.31 51.45 -4.13
CA PRO A 7 -52.31 50.53 -4.69
C PRO A 7 -51.88 49.05 -4.86
N PHE A 8 -50.89 48.53 -4.12
CA PHE A 8 -50.45 47.14 -4.28
C PHE A 8 -50.68 46.26 -3.05
N PRO A 9 -51.39 45.12 -3.15
CA PRO A 9 -51.54 44.18 -2.06
C PRO A 9 -50.24 43.41 -1.78
N PRO A 10 -49.92 43.07 -0.52
CA PRO A 10 -48.74 42.29 -0.19
C PRO A 10 -48.86 40.84 -0.70
N SER A 11 -47.79 40.33 -1.31
CA SER A 11 -47.69 38.92 -1.70
C SER A 11 -47.62 38.00 -0.47
N PRO A 12 -48.32 36.85 -0.45
CA PRO A 12 -48.29 35.94 0.69
C PRO A 12 -46.93 35.23 0.82
N LEU A 13 -46.39 35.23 2.03
CA LEU A 13 -45.18 34.47 2.39
C LEU A 13 -45.46 32.95 2.37
N PRO A 14 -44.52 32.12 1.87
CA PRO A 14 -44.70 30.67 1.87
C PRO A 14 -44.64 30.11 3.29
N GLN A 15 -45.70 29.38 3.70
CA GLN A 15 -45.78 28.73 5.00
C GLN A 15 -45.08 27.35 5.02
N PRO A 16 -44.41 26.98 6.12
CA PRO A 16 -43.77 25.67 6.26
C PRO A 16 -44.81 24.54 6.43
N LYS A 17 -44.71 23.49 5.61
CA LYS A 17 -45.57 22.30 5.70
C LYS A 17 -45.17 21.44 6.91
N ARG A 18 -46.09 21.30 7.86
CA ARG A 18 -46.05 20.34 8.99
C ARG A 18 -46.38 18.93 8.48
N GLY A 19 -45.38 18.04 8.42
CA GLY A 19 -45.56 16.61 8.19
C GLY A 19 -45.64 15.84 9.52
N LYS A 20 -46.64 14.95 9.65
CA LYS A 20 -46.94 14.14 10.84
C LYS A 20 -45.87 13.06 11.10
N ARG A 21 -45.64 12.76 12.38
CA ARG A 21 -44.77 11.70 12.92
C ARG A 21 -45.45 10.32 12.90
N GLY A 22 -44.63 9.27 12.77
CA GLY A 22 -44.93 7.83 12.92
C GLY A 22 -44.40 7.06 11.70
N LEU A 23 -43.60 6.00 11.75
CA LEU A 23 -43.23 5.03 12.77
C LEU A 23 -41.79 4.54 12.47
N VAL A 24 -41.04 4.25 13.53
CA VAL A 24 -39.68 3.70 13.51
C VAL A 24 -39.69 2.26 12.99
N ILE A 25 -38.89 1.97 11.96
CA ILE A 25 -38.26 0.64 11.79
C ILE A 25 -36.77 0.90 11.59
N ALA A 26 -36.01 0.60 12.62
CA ALA A 26 -34.57 0.59 12.61
C ALA A 26 -34.08 -0.55 11.71
N GLY A 27 -33.35 -0.21 10.66
CA GLY A 27 -32.58 -1.12 9.83
C GLY A 27 -31.16 -0.58 9.70
N ALA A 28 -30.44 -0.52 10.81
CA ALA A 28 -29.02 -0.23 10.82
C ALA A 28 -28.29 -1.45 10.24
N ALA A 29 -27.94 -1.41 8.95
CA ALA A 29 -26.96 -2.32 8.38
C ALA A 29 -25.58 -1.91 8.91
N MET A 30 -25.22 -2.49 10.05
CA MET A 30 -23.90 -2.39 10.66
C MET A 30 -22.83 -2.89 9.69
N THR A 31 -22.00 -1.96 9.22
CA THR A 31 -20.69 -2.25 8.64
C THR A 31 -19.80 -2.82 9.72
N ALA A 32 -19.68 -4.15 9.78
CA ALA A 32 -18.69 -4.83 10.61
C ALA A 32 -17.42 -5.07 9.79
N LEU A 33 -16.44 -4.20 10.01
CA LEU A 33 -15.03 -4.41 9.69
C LEU A 33 -14.54 -5.60 10.52
N VAL A 34 -14.14 -6.69 9.87
CA VAL A 34 -13.41 -7.79 10.53
C VAL A 34 -11.96 -7.73 10.08
N LEU A 35 -11.13 -7.16 10.95
CA LEU A 35 -9.70 -7.43 11.00
C LEU A 35 -9.52 -8.82 11.61
N LEU A 36 -9.03 -9.79 10.83
CA LEU A 36 -8.53 -11.04 11.37
C LEU A 36 -7.08 -11.24 10.92
N CYS A 37 -6.16 -10.72 11.73
CA CYS A 37 -4.82 -11.27 11.86
C CYS A 37 -4.84 -12.23 13.05
N CYS A 38 -4.48 -13.48 12.80
CA CYS A 38 -3.67 -14.38 13.64
C CYS A 38 -3.93 -15.81 13.17
N GLY A 39 -2.98 -16.34 12.40
CA GLY A 39 -2.82 -17.77 12.27
C GLY A 39 -2.48 -18.34 13.66
N ILE A 40 -3.24 -19.33 14.10
CA ILE A 40 -2.79 -20.28 15.11
C ILE A 40 -3.21 -21.65 14.61
N GLY A 41 -2.24 -22.40 14.08
CA GLY A 41 -2.32 -23.84 14.09
C GLY A 41 -2.12 -24.29 15.54
N VAL A 42 -3.11 -24.97 16.12
CA VAL A 42 -2.91 -25.78 17.32
C VAL A 42 -3.23 -27.22 16.96
N ALA A 43 -2.17 -27.99 16.74
CA ALA A 43 -2.19 -29.42 16.94
C ALA A 43 -2.15 -29.69 18.45
N ALA A 44 -2.92 -30.68 18.89
CA ALA A 44 -3.08 -31.13 20.26
C ALA A 44 -1.75 -31.59 20.90
N LEU A 45 -1.66 -31.52 22.24
CA LEU A 45 -1.51 -32.66 23.16
C LEU A 45 -1.13 -32.20 24.59
N ASN A 46 -1.88 -32.74 25.57
CA ASN A 46 -1.53 -33.10 26.95
C ASN A 46 -1.12 -32.05 28.00
N GLY A 47 -1.79 -32.14 29.16
CA GLY A 47 -1.10 -32.34 30.44
C GLY A 47 -1.18 -31.20 31.45
N ASP A 48 -2.08 -31.37 32.41
CA ASP A 48 -2.26 -30.58 33.62
C ASP A 48 -1.06 -30.71 34.61
N ASP A 49 -0.66 -29.56 35.17
CA ASP A 49 -0.46 -29.30 36.61
C ASP A 49 0.90 -29.52 37.34
N LYS A 50 1.22 -28.48 38.15
CA LYS A 50 1.98 -28.40 39.43
C LYS A 50 3.49 -28.06 39.48
N ASP A 51 3.70 -26.79 39.79
CA ASP A 51 4.57 -26.16 40.81
C ASP A 51 5.41 -27.07 41.76
N SER A 52 6.70 -26.76 41.92
CA SER A 52 7.43 -26.59 43.20
C SER A 52 8.96 -26.69 43.05
N SER A 53 9.60 -25.60 43.44
CA SER A 53 11.02 -25.37 43.75
C SER A 53 11.78 -26.45 44.53
N GLN A 54 13.08 -26.66 44.21
CA GLN A 54 14.09 -26.88 45.24
C GLN A 54 15.51 -26.46 44.81
N LEU A 55 16.17 -25.72 45.71
CA LEU A 55 17.57 -25.29 45.68
C LEU A 55 18.54 -26.47 45.83
N GLY A 56 19.67 -26.40 45.11
CA GLY A 56 20.84 -27.27 45.32
C GLY A 56 22.08 -26.62 44.72
N ALA A 57 23.06 -26.35 45.57
CA ALA A 57 24.26 -25.58 45.26
C ALA A 57 25.45 -26.47 44.82
N VAL A 58 26.49 -25.77 44.34
CA VAL A 58 27.94 -26.07 44.40
C VAL A 58 28.62 -26.73 43.19
N SER A 59 29.66 -26.02 42.72
CA SER A 59 30.99 -26.47 42.27
C SER A 59 31.40 -26.24 40.80
N VAL A 60 32.17 -25.17 40.58
CA VAL A 60 33.34 -25.11 39.66
C VAL A 60 34.50 -25.94 40.24
N PRO A 61 35.61 -26.29 39.53
CA PRO A 61 36.16 -25.73 38.28
C PRO A 61 36.68 -26.78 37.25
N SER A 62 37.19 -26.35 36.09
CA SER A 62 38.58 -26.62 35.66
C SER A 62 38.84 -26.13 34.23
N THR A 63 40.00 -25.49 34.09
CA THR A 63 40.60 -24.93 32.88
C THR A 63 41.70 -25.88 32.43
N GLU A 64 41.80 -26.21 31.14
CA GLU A 64 43.10 -26.59 30.55
C GLU A 64 43.25 -26.07 29.11
N PRO A 65 44.50 -25.79 28.67
CA PRO A 65 44.82 -24.96 27.52
C PRO A 65 45.15 -25.80 26.27
N VAL A 66 45.04 -25.20 25.07
CA VAL A 66 45.71 -25.73 23.88
C VAL A 66 46.52 -24.64 23.19
N THR A 67 47.76 -25.02 22.96
CA THR A 67 48.95 -24.27 22.60
C THR A 67 48.99 -23.82 21.14
N THR A 68 49.67 -22.69 20.95
CA THR A 68 50.18 -22.09 19.71
C THR A 68 50.89 -23.06 18.76
N ALA A 69 50.69 -22.88 17.45
CA ALA A 69 51.67 -23.21 16.42
C ALA A 69 51.68 -22.13 15.32
N THR A 70 52.86 -21.56 15.08
CA THR A 70 53.18 -20.51 14.11
C THR A 70 54.01 -21.10 12.97
N ALA A 71 53.94 -20.45 11.79
CA ALA A 71 54.92 -20.35 10.69
C ALA A 71 54.56 -21.09 9.38
N PRO A 72 55.13 -20.69 8.21
CA PRO A 72 55.68 -19.39 7.80
C PRO A 72 55.09 -18.85 6.47
N ALA A 73 55.37 -17.56 6.21
CA ALA A 73 55.13 -16.86 4.95
C ALA A 73 55.96 -17.43 3.79
N THR A 74 55.35 -17.54 2.61
CA THR A 74 56.06 -17.67 1.33
C THR A 74 55.48 -16.64 0.37
N GLY A 75 56.34 -15.77 -0.14
CA GLY A 75 55.98 -14.69 -1.04
C GLY A 75 55.67 -15.20 -2.45
N SER A 76 54.73 -14.52 -3.10
CA SER A 76 54.51 -14.61 -4.55
C SER A 76 54.41 -13.20 -5.10
N THR A 77 55.44 -12.81 -5.84
CA THR A 77 55.47 -11.66 -6.73
C THR A 77 54.59 -11.94 -7.94
N THR A 78 53.59 -11.09 -8.20
CA THR A 78 52.85 -11.08 -9.46
C THR A 78 52.97 -9.72 -10.14
N THR A 79 53.52 -9.79 -11.34
CA THR A 79 53.72 -8.77 -12.36
C THR A 79 52.46 -7.96 -12.67
N PRO A 80 52.53 -6.63 -12.87
CA PRO A 80 51.39 -5.83 -13.33
C PRO A 80 51.03 -6.20 -14.77
N ALA A 81 49.82 -6.72 -14.98
CA ALA A 81 49.24 -6.90 -16.31
C ALA A 81 48.71 -5.55 -16.81
N GLU A 82 49.24 -5.14 -17.96
CA GLU A 82 48.85 -3.95 -18.72
C GLU A 82 47.34 -4.01 -19.06
N SER A 83 46.56 -3.12 -18.44
CA SER A 83 45.12 -3.04 -18.65
C SER A 83 44.83 -2.29 -19.95
N THR A 84 44.45 -3.03 -20.99
CA THR A 84 43.90 -2.46 -22.22
C THR A 84 42.49 -1.97 -21.93
N THR A 85 42.31 -0.65 -21.84
CA THR A 85 40.99 -0.02 -21.70
C THR A 85 40.18 -0.27 -22.96
N THR A 86 39.31 -1.29 -22.91
CA THR A 86 38.25 -1.49 -23.90
C THR A 86 37.19 -0.43 -23.62
N ALA A 87 37.03 0.51 -24.55
CA ALA A 87 35.97 1.51 -24.49
C ALA A 87 34.61 0.79 -24.56
N GLU A 88 33.85 0.87 -23.47
CA GLU A 88 32.49 0.36 -23.35
C GLU A 88 31.60 1.08 -24.37
N ALA A 89 30.99 0.31 -25.28
CA ALA A 89 30.03 0.86 -26.23
C ALA A 89 28.84 1.46 -25.45
N PRO A 90 28.30 2.64 -25.85
CA PRO A 90 27.21 3.28 -25.13
C PRO A 90 26.02 2.33 -25.03
N PRO A 91 25.38 2.21 -23.85
CA PRO A 91 24.27 1.29 -23.65
C PRO A 91 23.15 1.66 -24.61
N THR A 92 22.82 0.74 -25.51
CA THR A 92 21.63 0.85 -26.34
C THR A 92 20.41 0.84 -25.42
N THR A 93 19.68 1.95 -25.39
CA THR A 93 18.46 2.12 -24.61
C THR A 93 17.47 1.00 -24.97
N LYS A 94 17.41 -0.04 -24.13
CA LYS A 94 16.47 -1.16 -24.26
C LYS A 94 15.05 -0.58 -24.28
N ALA A 95 14.33 -0.78 -25.37
CA ALA A 95 12.94 -0.36 -25.48
C ALA A 95 12.13 -0.89 -24.29
N ALA A 96 11.40 -0.02 -23.61
CA ALA A 96 10.61 -0.38 -22.43
C ALA A 96 9.59 -1.48 -22.78
N ALA A 97 9.68 -2.63 -22.11
CA ALA A 97 8.78 -3.76 -22.32
C ALA A 97 7.35 -3.37 -21.91
N LYS A 98 6.34 -3.67 -22.73
CA LYS A 98 4.93 -3.32 -22.44
C LYS A 98 4.42 -3.99 -21.16
N PRO A 99 3.40 -3.42 -20.47
CA PRO A 99 2.77 -4.06 -19.32
C PRO A 99 2.20 -5.44 -19.66
N ARG A 100 2.36 -6.38 -18.73
CA ARG A 100 1.77 -7.73 -18.80
C ARG A 100 0.32 -7.66 -18.36
N VAL A 101 -0.61 -8.18 -19.17
CA VAL A 101 -2.05 -8.20 -18.88
C VAL A 101 -2.54 -9.63 -18.81
N ILE A 102 -3.14 -9.99 -17.68
CA ILE A 102 -3.66 -11.32 -17.37
C ILE A 102 -5.14 -11.18 -17.03
N LYS A 103 -5.98 -12.11 -17.52
CA LYS A 103 -7.42 -12.07 -17.32
C LYS A 103 -7.89 -13.42 -16.82
N GLY A 104 -8.86 -13.41 -15.92
CA GLY A 104 -9.49 -14.63 -15.44
C GLY A 104 -10.88 -14.36 -14.87
N ARG A 105 -11.40 -15.39 -14.20
CA ARG A 105 -12.69 -15.37 -13.51
C ARG A 105 -12.64 -16.35 -12.36
N GLY A 106 -13.28 -16.00 -11.25
CA GLY A 106 -13.27 -16.89 -10.11
C GLY A 106 -11.95 -16.79 -9.36
N ASP A 107 -11.75 -17.76 -8.49
CA ASP A 107 -10.48 -17.98 -7.81
C ASP A 107 -9.44 -18.51 -8.81
N ASP A 108 -8.19 -18.09 -8.67
CA ASP A 108 -7.10 -18.48 -9.54
C ASP A 108 -5.74 -18.28 -8.88
N VAL A 109 -4.74 -18.98 -9.40
CA VAL A 109 -3.32 -18.77 -9.05
C VAL A 109 -2.56 -18.51 -10.33
N VAL A 110 -1.87 -17.38 -10.37
CA VAL A 110 -1.20 -16.87 -11.56
C VAL A 110 0.30 -16.83 -11.32
N ASP A 111 1.02 -17.76 -11.95
CA ASP A 111 2.48 -17.73 -11.98
C ASP A 111 2.99 -16.71 -13.01
N ILE A 112 4.04 -15.99 -12.65
CA ILE A 112 4.75 -15.05 -13.52
C ILE A 112 6.25 -15.36 -13.51
N PRO A 113 7.00 -14.96 -14.57
CA PRO A 113 8.46 -14.95 -14.48
C PRO A 113 8.89 -14.12 -13.28
N PRO A 114 9.97 -14.52 -12.57
CA PRO A 114 10.41 -13.80 -11.38
C PRO A 114 10.58 -12.30 -11.65
N LEU A 115 9.90 -11.50 -10.84
CA LEU A 115 9.90 -10.05 -10.93
C LEU A 115 10.56 -9.48 -9.68
N THR A 116 11.72 -8.85 -9.87
CA THR A 116 12.52 -8.21 -8.79
C THR A 116 12.42 -6.70 -8.81
N GLU A 117 12.01 -6.11 -9.94
CA GLU A 117 11.90 -4.66 -10.09
C GLU A 117 10.68 -4.12 -9.35
N LEU A 118 10.83 -2.94 -8.74
CA LEU A 118 9.73 -2.13 -8.23
C LEU A 118 8.71 -1.90 -9.34
N SER A 119 7.51 -2.41 -9.11
CA SER A 119 6.44 -2.46 -10.11
C SER A 119 5.13 -1.98 -9.52
N VAL A 120 4.18 -1.68 -10.41
CA VAL A 120 2.81 -1.38 -10.07
C VAL A 120 1.92 -2.44 -10.67
N VAL A 121 0.93 -2.87 -9.91
CA VAL A 121 -0.17 -3.70 -10.38
C VAL A 121 -1.44 -2.87 -10.47
N VAL A 122 -2.23 -3.10 -11.51
CA VAL A 122 -3.61 -2.60 -11.62
C VAL A 122 -4.52 -3.81 -11.60
N PHE A 123 -5.43 -3.85 -10.64
CA PHE A 123 -6.42 -4.91 -10.51
C PHE A 123 -7.82 -4.34 -10.72
N ASP A 124 -8.57 -4.93 -11.65
CA ASP A 124 -9.95 -4.56 -11.99
C ASP A 124 -10.81 -5.82 -11.88
N CYS A 125 -11.68 -5.87 -10.87
CA CYS A 125 -12.55 -7.00 -10.55
C CYS A 125 -14.02 -6.59 -10.68
N ARG A 126 -14.74 -7.23 -11.59
CA ARG A 126 -16.20 -7.12 -11.70
C ARG A 126 -16.85 -8.17 -10.82
N CYS A 127 -16.72 -7.95 -9.52
CA CYS A 127 -17.01 -8.91 -8.48
C CYS A 127 -18.17 -8.40 -7.61
N SER A 128 -18.88 -9.30 -6.94
CA SER A 128 -20.08 -9.00 -6.14
C SER A 128 -19.99 -9.50 -4.70
N SER A 129 -18.98 -10.31 -4.41
CA SER A 129 -18.60 -10.79 -3.08
C SER A 129 -17.10 -10.56 -2.93
N ASN A 130 -16.37 -11.46 -2.28
CA ASN A 130 -14.94 -11.33 -2.02
C ASN A 130 -14.16 -10.94 -3.29
N THR A 131 -13.25 -10.00 -3.09
CA THR A 131 -12.23 -9.58 -4.05
C THR A 131 -10.92 -9.46 -3.31
N VAL A 132 -10.09 -10.49 -3.45
CA VAL A 132 -8.80 -10.59 -2.79
C VAL A 132 -7.73 -10.81 -3.85
N LEU A 133 -6.65 -10.03 -3.74
CA LEU A 133 -5.43 -10.22 -4.51
C LEU A 133 -4.27 -10.28 -3.50
N LYS A 134 -3.51 -11.37 -3.56
CA LYS A 134 -2.27 -11.56 -2.80
C LYS A 134 -1.10 -11.75 -3.76
N SER A 135 0.10 -11.45 -3.29
CA SER A 135 1.34 -11.90 -3.92
C SER A 135 2.15 -12.77 -2.95
N ASP A 136 3.11 -13.51 -3.49
CA ASP A 136 4.12 -14.24 -2.71
C ASP A 136 5.32 -13.37 -2.29
N GLY A 137 5.36 -12.11 -2.73
CA GLY A 137 6.37 -11.14 -2.34
C GLY A 137 6.13 -10.48 -0.98
N PRO A 138 6.96 -9.50 -0.59
CA PRO A 138 6.84 -8.81 0.70
C PRO A 138 5.48 -8.15 0.92
N GLU A 139 4.91 -7.53 -0.13
CA GLU A 139 3.55 -6.99 -0.11
C GLU A 139 2.47 -8.06 -0.30
N SER A 140 2.37 -8.98 0.66
CA SER A 140 1.56 -10.21 0.52
C SER A 140 0.04 -10.00 0.34
N LEU A 141 -0.56 -8.95 0.91
CA LEU A 141 -2.00 -8.66 0.77
C LEU A 141 -2.20 -7.30 0.07
N LEU A 142 -2.53 -7.35 -1.21
CA LEU A 142 -2.64 -6.17 -2.07
C LEU A 142 -4.06 -5.62 -2.13
N VAL A 143 -5.06 -6.51 -2.16
CA VAL A 143 -6.48 -6.13 -2.18
C VAL A 143 -7.24 -7.07 -1.26
N ASN A 144 -8.11 -6.53 -0.42
CA ASN A 144 -9.04 -7.29 0.41
C ASN A 144 -10.34 -6.50 0.56
N GLU A 145 -11.25 -6.71 -0.37
CA GLU A 145 -12.48 -5.92 -0.50
C GLU A 145 -13.70 -6.82 -0.75
N ILE A 146 -14.89 -6.23 -0.57
CA ILE A 146 -16.16 -6.86 -0.95
C ILE A 146 -16.77 -6.10 -2.12
N GLY A 147 -17.12 -6.82 -3.17
CA GLY A 147 -17.79 -6.28 -4.35
C GLY A 147 -16.81 -5.92 -5.45
N LYS A 148 -17.10 -4.85 -6.20
CA LYS A 148 -16.28 -4.44 -7.34
C LYS A 148 -15.04 -3.71 -6.85
N TYR A 149 -13.91 -3.98 -7.48
CA TYR A 149 -12.65 -3.29 -7.19
C TYR A 149 -12.03 -2.76 -8.46
N LYS A 150 -11.42 -1.57 -8.36
CA LYS A 150 -10.47 -1.08 -9.34
C LYS A 150 -9.48 -0.15 -8.66
N GLY A 151 -8.20 -0.53 -8.67
CA GLY A 151 -7.17 0.24 -8.01
C GLY A 151 -5.78 -0.18 -8.43
N LYS A 152 -4.78 0.53 -7.90
CA LYS A 152 -3.36 0.25 -8.13
C LYS A 152 -2.66 -0.02 -6.81
N ARG A 153 -1.65 -0.89 -6.86
CA ARG A 153 -0.74 -1.19 -5.74
C ARG A 153 0.69 -1.26 -6.24
N TRP A 154 1.66 -0.84 -5.46
CA TRP A 154 3.04 -1.18 -5.77
C TRP A 154 3.36 -2.58 -5.25
N ILE A 155 4.42 -3.17 -5.79
CA ILE A 155 5.04 -4.41 -5.31
C ILE A 155 6.55 -4.28 -5.46
N ASN A 156 7.27 -5.06 -4.67
CA ASN A 156 8.73 -5.12 -4.66
C ASN A 156 9.35 -3.76 -4.37
N LEU A 157 8.88 -3.09 -3.33
CA LEU A 157 9.42 -1.78 -2.93
C LEU A 157 10.82 -1.92 -2.32
N GLU A 158 11.03 -2.97 -1.54
CA GLU A 158 12.28 -3.21 -0.81
C GLU A 158 13.36 -3.84 -1.72
N GLU A 159 14.63 -3.54 -1.43
CA GLU A 159 15.75 -4.16 -2.13
C GLU A 159 15.77 -5.68 -1.88
N GLY A 160 15.96 -6.45 -2.95
CA GLY A 160 15.91 -7.91 -2.89
C GLY A 160 14.49 -8.50 -2.86
N ALA A 161 13.45 -7.66 -2.87
CA ALA A 161 12.08 -8.14 -3.00
C ALA A 161 11.86 -8.86 -4.34
N GLN A 162 11.04 -9.91 -4.29
CA GLN A 162 10.71 -10.70 -5.46
C GLN A 162 9.26 -11.15 -5.39
N THR A 163 8.58 -11.11 -6.53
CA THR A 163 7.24 -11.67 -6.73
C THR A 163 7.29 -12.66 -7.88
N THR A 164 6.74 -13.86 -7.67
CA THR A 164 6.66 -14.92 -8.70
C THR A 164 5.23 -15.40 -8.92
N GLN A 165 4.30 -15.08 -8.02
CA GLN A 165 2.94 -15.58 -8.07
C GLN A 165 1.93 -14.57 -7.52
N PHE A 166 0.71 -14.60 -8.06
CA PHE A 166 -0.46 -13.97 -7.47
C PHE A 166 -1.55 -14.99 -7.16
N GLU A 167 -2.13 -14.92 -5.97
CA GLU A 167 -3.34 -15.67 -5.59
C GLU A 167 -4.54 -14.71 -5.66
N ILE A 168 -5.59 -15.14 -6.35
CA ILE A 168 -6.82 -14.39 -6.52
C ILE A 168 -7.97 -15.19 -5.89
N ASN A 169 -8.73 -14.56 -4.99
CA ASN A 169 -10.05 -15.04 -4.57
C ASN A 169 -11.10 -14.02 -5.03
N ALA A 170 -11.94 -14.40 -5.98
CA ALA A 170 -12.82 -13.46 -6.65
C ALA A 170 -14.13 -14.11 -7.09
N SER A 171 -15.26 -13.45 -6.84
CA SER A 171 -16.56 -13.97 -7.27
C SER A 171 -16.90 -13.71 -8.75
N GLY A 172 -16.01 -13.05 -9.50
CA GLY A 172 -16.32 -12.45 -10.80
C GLY A 172 -15.16 -12.47 -11.79
N ARG A 173 -15.32 -11.73 -12.90
CA ARG A 173 -14.26 -11.58 -13.90
C ARG A 173 -13.26 -10.53 -13.43
N TRP A 174 -11.98 -10.79 -13.63
CA TRP A 174 -10.93 -9.87 -13.24
C TRP A 174 -9.88 -9.68 -14.33
N THR A 175 -9.11 -8.60 -14.20
CA THR A 175 -7.92 -8.32 -15.01
C THR A 175 -6.81 -7.82 -14.09
N LEU A 176 -5.66 -8.48 -14.14
CA LEU A 176 -4.43 -8.09 -13.47
C LEU A 176 -3.46 -7.55 -14.52
N THR A 177 -3.04 -6.30 -14.36
CA THR A 177 -2.02 -5.67 -15.20
C THR A 177 -0.79 -5.39 -14.37
N ILE A 178 0.38 -5.84 -14.81
CA ILE A 178 1.66 -5.70 -14.12
C ILE A 178 2.59 -4.89 -15.03
N GLY A 179 3.25 -3.88 -14.49
CA GLY A 179 4.17 -3.05 -15.25
C GLY A 179 5.00 -2.16 -14.34
N SER A 180 5.97 -1.48 -14.92
CA SER A 180 6.82 -0.54 -14.17
C SER A 180 6.01 0.63 -13.60
N VAL A 181 6.61 1.31 -12.62
CA VAL A 181 6.11 2.58 -12.07
C VAL A 181 5.87 3.62 -13.17
N ASP A 182 6.71 3.65 -14.21
CA ASP A 182 6.56 4.59 -15.32
C ASP A 182 5.38 4.32 -16.22
N GLN A 183 4.94 3.07 -16.30
CA GLN A 183 3.85 2.68 -17.19
C GLN A 183 2.48 2.82 -16.55
N LEU A 184 2.38 2.62 -15.24
CA LEU A 184 1.09 2.41 -14.57
C LEU A 184 0.80 3.41 -13.44
N ALA A 185 1.82 4.00 -12.82
CA ALA A 185 1.58 5.01 -11.78
C ALA A 185 0.97 6.29 -12.38
N THR A 186 0.09 6.92 -11.62
CA THR A 186 -0.42 8.25 -11.94
C THR A 186 0.73 9.26 -11.82
N LYS A 187 0.99 10.04 -12.86
CA LYS A 187 2.09 11.03 -12.84
C LYS A 187 1.59 12.39 -12.35
N ALA A 188 2.26 12.94 -11.35
CA ALA A 188 2.01 14.27 -10.79
C ALA A 188 3.34 15.05 -10.73
N ALA A 189 3.84 15.48 -11.90
CA ALA A 189 5.21 15.96 -12.10
C ALA A 189 5.70 17.08 -11.15
N SER A 190 4.79 17.91 -10.61
CA SER A 190 5.05 18.81 -9.47
C SER A 190 3.77 19.46 -8.94
N GLY A 191 2.62 18.88 -9.27
CA GLY A 191 1.33 19.53 -9.17
C GLY A 191 0.41 18.86 -8.16
N LYS A 192 -0.69 19.55 -7.87
CA LYS A 192 -1.82 18.95 -7.15
C LYS A 192 -2.33 17.73 -7.93
N VAL A 193 -2.52 16.62 -7.22
CA VAL A 193 -3.15 15.40 -7.73
C VAL A 193 -4.43 15.12 -6.95
N SER A 194 -5.40 14.51 -7.61
CA SER A 194 -6.65 14.06 -6.98
C SER A 194 -7.16 12.81 -7.66
N GLY A 195 -7.80 11.95 -6.89
CA GLY A 195 -8.35 10.70 -7.37
C GLY A 195 -9.48 10.18 -6.49
N LYS A 196 -9.88 8.94 -6.76
CA LYS A 196 -10.86 8.18 -5.99
C LYS A 196 -10.41 6.72 -5.99
N GLY A 197 -10.58 6.02 -4.88
CA GLY A 197 -10.10 4.64 -4.80
C GLY A 197 -8.60 4.58 -4.55
N ASP A 198 -8.09 3.36 -4.59
CA ASP A 198 -6.65 3.11 -4.44
C ASP A 198 -5.87 3.56 -5.69
N ASP A 199 -4.71 4.19 -5.47
CA ASP A 199 -3.83 4.61 -6.56
C ASP A 199 -2.36 4.61 -6.12
N VAL A 200 -1.47 4.54 -7.11
CA VAL A 200 -0.04 4.72 -6.95
C VAL A 200 0.38 5.90 -7.81
N ILE A 201 1.06 6.86 -7.19
CA ILE A 201 1.35 8.17 -7.76
C ILE A 201 2.85 8.40 -7.73
N VAL A 202 3.42 8.87 -8.84
CA VAL A 202 4.74 9.49 -8.85
C VAL A 202 4.54 10.98 -8.68
N LEU A 203 4.87 11.47 -7.49
CA LEU A 203 4.87 12.87 -7.14
C LEU A 203 6.26 13.44 -7.44
N GLY A 204 6.34 14.41 -8.36
CA GLY A 204 7.59 15.12 -8.64
C GLY A 204 7.63 16.50 -7.96
N GLY A 205 8.63 17.30 -8.33
CA GLY A 205 8.88 18.62 -7.74
C GLY A 205 9.79 18.54 -6.52
N SER A 206 9.89 19.66 -5.79
CA SER A 206 10.82 19.85 -4.66
C SER A 206 10.11 20.23 -3.35
N ALA A 207 8.81 19.93 -3.26
CA ALA A 207 8.03 20.19 -2.05
C ALA A 207 8.54 19.35 -0.88
N THR A 208 8.40 19.86 0.35
CA THR A 208 8.78 19.14 1.57
C THR A 208 7.57 18.73 2.40
N LYS A 209 6.39 19.28 2.08
CA LYS A 209 5.12 19.02 2.74
C LYS A 209 4.03 18.87 1.69
N ALA A 210 2.93 18.24 2.07
CA ALA A 210 1.72 18.25 1.27
C ALA A 210 0.47 18.35 2.13
N LYS A 211 -0.50 19.15 1.67
CA LYS A 211 -1.86 19.08 2.17
C LYS A 211 -2.55 17.88 1.55
N ILE A 212 -3.02 16.97 2.39
CA ILE A 212 -3.71 15.74 2.00
C ILE A 212 -5.15 15.81 2.49
N THR A 213 -6.09 15.45 1.63
CA THR A 213 -7.52 15.44 1.96
C THR A 213 -8.15 14.12 1.53
N HIS A 214 -9.11 13.63 2.32
CA HIS A 214 -10.03 12.56 1.97
C HIS A 214 -11.45 13.00 2.28
N SER A 215 -12.32 12.90 1.28
CA SER A 215 -13.70 13.39 1.34
C SER A 215 -14.62 12.34 0.74
N LYS A 216 -15.86 12.25 1.27
CA LYS A 216 -16.87 11.29 0.82
C LYS A 216 -16.40 9.82 0.91
N GLY A 217 -15.50 9.53 1.85
CA GLY A 217 -15.13 8.17 2.24
C GLY A 217 -15.45 7.97 3.72
N SER A 218 -15.72 6.72 4.09
CA SER A 218 -16.14 6.31 5.42
C SER A 218 -15.28 5.19 6.02
N SER A 219 -14.40 4.61 5.21
CA SER A 219 -13.56 3.46 5.57
C SER A 219 -12.12 3.90 5.79
N ASN A 220 -11.19 2.94 5.86
CA ASN A 220 -9.77 3.22 6.02
C ASN A 220 -9.24 4.12 4.90
N PHE A 221 -8.59 5.20 5.30
CA PHE A 221 -7.82 6.09 4.44
C PHE A 221 -6.35 6.01 4.84
N VAL A 222 -5.56 5.39 3.98
CA VAL A 222 -4.13 5.18 4.20
C VAL A 222 -3.34 5.89 3.12
N VAL A 223 -2.31 6.62 3.51
CA VAL A 223 -1.32 7.18 2.58
C VAL A 223 0.05 6.76 3.05
N LYS A 224 0.77 6.04 2.19
CA LYS A 224 2.19 5.72 2.35
C LYS A 224 2.98 6.50 1.31
N ALA A 225 4.19 6.93 1.65
CA ALA A 225 5.06 7.58 0.68
C ALA A 225 6.53 7.21 0.93
N TYR A 226 7.28 7.09 -0.16
CA TYR A 226 8.71 6.83 -0.15
C TYR A 226 9.42 7.79 -1.10
N SER A 227 10.52 8.36 -0.63
CA SER A 227 11.41 9.21 -1.40
C SER A 227 11.99 8.42 -2.57
N LEU A 228 11.88 8.95 -3.78
CA LEU A 228 12.53 8.36 -4.96
C LEU A 228 14.04 8.67 -4.99
N GLU A 229 14.52 9.57 -4.13
CA GLU A 229 15.94 9.92 -4.03
C GLU A 229 16.67 9.11 -2.95
N THR A 230 16.05 8.94 -1.79
CA THR A 230 16.70 8.30 -0.63
C THR A 230 16.18 6.90 -0.33
N GLY A 231 15.01 6.52 -0.88
CA GLY A 231 14.31 5.29 -0.52
C GLY A 231 13.62 5.34 0.85
N ASP A 232 13.81 6.40 1.64
CA ASP A 232 13.19 6.54 2.95
C ASP A 232 11.69 6.85 2.83
N GLY A 233 10.90 6.30 3.74
CA GLY A 233 9.47 6.55 3.73
C GLY A 233 8.70 5.76 4.77
N GLY A 234 7.38 5.77 4.61
CA GLY A 234 6.47 5.02 5.46
C GLY A 234 5.06 5.58 5.47
N LEU A 235 4.37 5.32 6.57
CA LEU A 235 2.97 5.67 6.81
C LEU A 235 2.83 7.17 7.12
N LEU A 236 2.08 7.91 6.30
CA LEU A 236 1.80 9.34 6.50
C LEU A 236 0.41 9.59 7.08
N VAL A 237 -0.58 8.81 6.63
CA VAL A 237 -1.97 8.91 7.08
C VAL A 237 -2.51 7.50 7.28
N ASN A 238 -3.23 7.30 8.39
CA ASN A 238 -3.99 6.08 8.68
C ASN A 238 -5.19 6.47 9.54
N GLU A 239 -6.30 6.72 8.87
CA GLU A 239 -7.50 7.28 9.49
C GLU A 239 -8.74 6.52 9.01
N ILE A 240 -9.83 6.64 9.74
CA ILE A 240 -11.14 6.13 9.30
C ILE A 240 -12.01 7.31 8.89
N GLY A 241 -12.52 7.28 7.65
CA GLY A 241 -13.41 8.31 7.12
C GLY A 241 -12.69 9.55 6.59
N GLY A 242 -13.30 10.73 6.77
CA GLY A 242 -12.80 11.98 6.21
C GLY A 242 -11.49 12.46 6.83
N TYR A 243 -10.61 13.04 6.02
CA TYR A 243 -9.32 13.56 6.46
C TYR A 243 -9.01 14.91 5.82
N SER A 244 -8.34 15.80 6.55
CA SER A 244 -7.74 17.03 6.00
C SER A 244 -6.59 17.48 6.89
N GLY A 245 -5.36 17.33 6.40
CA GLY A 245 -4.17 17.71 7.16
C GLY A 245 -2.97 17.98 6.26
N THR A 246 -1.88 18.44 6.87
CA THR A 246 -0.58 18.62 6.21
C THR A 246 0.40 17.62 6.80
N ARG A 247 1.12 16.88 5.95
CA ARG A 247 2.15 15.93 6.35
C ARG A 247 3.51 16.29 5.72
N PRO A 248 4.63 15.95 6.40
CA PRO A 248 5.92 15.90 5.73
C PRO A 248 5.83 14.93 4.54
N LEU A 249 6.20 15.41 3.37
CA LEU A 249 6.24 14.63 2.13
C LEU A 249 7.27 15.29 1.21
N PRO A 250 8.56 14.94 1.36
CA PRO A 250 9.60 15.33 0.42
C PRO A 250 9.32 14.73 -0.95
N ALA A 251 9.38 15.56 -1.99
CA ALA A 251 9.33 15.13 -3.39
C ALA A 251 10.74 15.19 -4.02
N PRO A 252 11.07 14.34 -5.00
CA PRO A 252 10.18 13.38 -5.65
C PRO A 252 9.89 12.14 -4.79
N ALA A 253 8.65 11.64 -4.84
CA ALA A 253 8.20 10.51 -4.05
C ALA A 253 7.25 9.58 -4.82
N LEU A 254 7.29 8.30 -4.48
CA LEU A 254 6.24 7.34 -4.80
C LEU A 254 5.22 7.34 -3.66
N VAL A 255 3.95 7.53 -3.98
CA VAL A 255 2.85 7.61 -3.01
C VAL A 255 1.80 6.57 -3.32
N GLU A 256 1.44 5.72 -2.35
CA GLU A 256 0.30 4.81 -2.46
C GLU A 256 -0.81 5.32 -1.56
N VAL A 257 -2.00 5.43 -2.15
CA VAL A 257 -3.23 5.81 -1.47
C VAL A 257 -4.13 4.59 -1.42
N THR A 258 -4.65 4.27 -0.24
CA THR A 258 -5.81 3.38 -0.05
C THR A 258 -6.99 4.22 0.39
N ALA A 259 -8.11 4.15 -0.33
CA ALA A 259 -9.27 5.01 -0.06
C ALA A 259 -10.58 4.45 -0.63
N ASP A 260 -11.71 4.66 0.05
CA ASP A 260 -13.05 4.40 -0.49
C ASP A 260 -13.72 5.67 -1.06
N GLY A 261 -13.18 6.85 -0.75
CA GLY A 261 -13.66 8.16 -1.16
C GLY A 261 -12.75 8.92 -2.13
N SER A 262 -13.07 10.20 -2.34
CA SER A 262 -12.28 11.11 -3.16
C SER A 262 -11.17 11.74 -2.34
N TRP A 263 -9.95 11.76 -2.85
CA TRP A 263 -8.79 12.32 -2.17
C TRP A 263 -8.05 13.35 -3.01
N SER A 264 -7.21 14.17 -2.36
CA SER A 264 -6.26 15.04 -3.04
C SER A 264 -4.97 15.23 -2.26
N ILE A 265 -3.88 15.46 -2.98
CA ILE A 265 -2.55 15.75 -2.44
C ILE A 265 -2.08 17.03 -3.14
N SER A 266 -1.80 18.06 -2.35
CA SER A 266 -1.33 19.37 -2.81
C SER A 266 0.03 19.66 -2.17
N PRO A 267 1.14 19.48 -2.90
CA PRO A 267 2.49 19.76 -2.39
C PRO A 267 2.68 21.26 -2.14
N SER A 268 3.48 21.61 -1.12
CA SER A 268 3.78 22.99 -0.70
C SER A 268 5.16 23.11 -0.05
#